data_AF-A0A319E9X5-F1
#
_entry.id   AF-A0A319E9X5-F1
#
_cell.length_a   1.000
_cell.length_b   1.000
_cell.length_c   1.000
_cell.angle_alpha   90.00
_cell.angle_beta   90.00
_cell.angle_gamma   90.00
#
_symmetry.space_group_name_H-M   'P 1'
#
loop_
_entity.id
_entity.type
_entity.pdbx_description
1 polymer ?
#
loop_
_entity_poly.entity_id
_entity_poly.type
_entity_poly.pdbx_seq_one_letter_code
_entity_poly.pdbx_strand_id
1 'polypeptide(L)'
;MGLSWFSSKEPYFGLTGGWLTVWITVACATDMTLFGYDQGVFSGVVVTDNFLETLDLVGSGKTQVLSTVTAIYDVGCFLGAILAFSFGERLGRKNSIIWGAAIMAVGTILQASSYNLAQMFVGRVVSGIGNGINTTTAPVWQTETSTARWRGRLVIFEMLMNLAGYCLVNWINYGLSFHGGSVAWRFPMRTKTAAVSTATNWITNFVVAEITPIGIQSLEWKFYIIWTVFNAAFLPVIYFFYPETANRRLEDMDAYYRSNPPLIVINDPDAISVKRPLKYIQHEDEELRKTTAHGGANLSKTDEQTVEHVE
;
A
#
# COMPACT_ATOMS: atom_id res chain seq x y z
N MET A 1 -50.01 13.68 -33.38
CA MET A 1 -49.86 12.34 -32.77
C MET A 1 -48.37 12.04 -32.74
N GLY A 2 -47.68 12.45 -31.67
CA GLY A 2 -46.22 12.41 -31.58
C GLY A 2 -45.73 11.08 -31.01
N LEU A 3 -44.91 10.35 -31.76
CA LEU A 3 -44.18 9.18 -31.26
C LEU A 3 -42.83 9.63 -30.69
N SER A 4 -42.71 9.64 -29.37
CA SER A 4 -41.44 9.82 -28.66
C SER A 4 -40.66 8.51 -28.65
N TRP A 5 -39.64 8.42 -29.52
CA TRP A 5 -38.71 7.29 -29.66
C TRP A 5 -37.50 7.32 -28.71
N PHE A 6 -37.58 8.05 -27.59
CA PHE A 6 -36.52 8.04 -26.59
C PHE A 6 -36.79 6.93 -25.58
N SER A 7 -36.30 5.74 -25.89
CA SER A 7 -36.08 4.67 -24.91
C SER A 7 -35.20 5.25 -23.79
N SER A 8 -35.79 5.42 -22.61
CA SER A 8 -35.09 5.84 -21.40
C SER A 8 -34.09 4.74 -21.05
N LYS A 9 -32.80 4.98 -21.31
CA LYS A 9 -31.73 4.15 -20.77
C LYS A 9 -31.90 4.11 -19.26
N GLU A 10 -32.07 2.92 -18.70
CA GLU A 10 -32.17 2.76 -17.25
C GLU A 10 -30.93 3.36 -16.57
N PRO A 11 -31.11 4.05 -15.42
CA PRO A 11 -29.98 4.63 -14.70
C PRO A 11 -29.01 3.54 -14.25
N TYR A 12 -27.70 3.80 -14.40
CA TYR A 12 -26.61 2.94 -13.94
C TYR A 12 -26.87 2.52 -12.48
N PHE A 13 -27.00 1.22 -12.20
CA PHE A 13 -27.30 0.63 -10.88
C PHE A 13 -28.62 1.04 -10.19
N GLY A 14 -29.58 1.71 -10.86
CA GLY A 14 -30.86 2.06 -10.25
C GLY A 14 -30.81 3.12 -9.13
N LEU A 15 -29.64 3.72 -8.89
CA LEU A 15 -29.42 4.72 -7.84
C LEU A 15 -29.73 6.13 -8.36
N THR A 16 -30.71 6.81 -7.76
CA THR A 16 -31.08 8.20 -8.12
C THR A 16 -31.05 9.13 -6.90
N GLY A 17 -30.77 10.41 -7.13
CA GLY A 17 -30.89 11.46 -6.12
C GLY A 17 -29.88 11.40 -4.96
N GLY A 18 -30.37 11.35 -3.72
CA GLY A 18 -29.56 11.47 -2.52
C GLY A 18 -28.59 10.30 -2.31
N TRP A 19 -29.00 9.08 -2.63
CA TRP A 19 -28.15 7.88 -2.48
C TRP A 19 -26.94 7.88 -3.42
N LEU A 20 -27.09 8.39 -4.65
CA LEU A 20 -25.97 8.55 -5.57
C LEU A 20 -24.96 9.57 -5.02
N THR A 21 -25.44 10.68 -4.45
CA THR A 21 -24.58 11.69 -3.80
C THR A 21 -23.81 11.10 -2.61
N VAL A 22 -24.45 10.23 -1.82
CA VAL A 22 -23.79 9.54 -0.69
C VAL A 22 -22.65 8.65 -1.19
N TRP A 23 -22.88 7.83 -2.21
CA TRP A 23 -21.84 6.94 -2.75
C TRP A 23 -20.67 7.69 -3.38
N ILE A 24 -20.95 8.78 -4.11
CA ILE A 24 -19.90 9.67 -4.64
C ILE A 24 -19.10 10.30 -3.49
N THR A 25 -19.78 10.73 -2.42
CA THR A 25 -19.12 11.30 -1.23
C THR A 25 -18.24 10.27 -0.53
N VAL A 26 -18.68 9.01 -0.40
CA VAL A 26 -17.89 7.92 0.18
C VAL A 26 -16.64 7.63 -0.67
N ALA A 27 -16.78 7.63 -2.00
CA ALA A 27 -15.64 7.44 -2.90
C ALA A 27 -14.60 8.56 -2.76
N CYS A 28 -15.03 9.82 -2.78
CA CYS A 28 -14.13 10.97 -2.58
C CYS A 28 -13.51 10.99 -1.18
N ALA A 29 -14.29 10.67 -0.14
CA ALA A 29 -13.80 10.57 1.23
C ALA A 29 -12.71 9.50 1.37
N THR A 30 -12.90 8.35 0.73
CA THR A 30 -11.91 7.26 0.74
C THR A 30 -10.62 7.67 0.03
N ASP A 31 -10.74 8.35 -1.13
CA ASP A 31 -9.59 8.88 -1.87
C ASP A 31 -8.80 9.89 -1.01
N MET A 32 -9.49 10.81 -0.33
CA MET A 32 -8.81 11.79 0.53
C MET A 32 -8.24 11.21 1.81
N THR A 33 -8.87 10.20 2.41
CA THR A 33 -8.25 9.49 3.53
C THR A 33 -6.96 8.79 3.08
N LEU A 34 -6.96 8.17 1.91
CA LEU A 34 -5.75 7.52 1.36
C LEU A 34 -4.65 8.55 1.05
N PHE A 35 -5.02 9.72 0.54
CA PHE A 35 -4.12 10.86 0.37
C PHE A 35 -3.48 11.28 1.70
N GLY A 36 -4.29 11.50 2.74
CA GLY A 36 -3.80 11.97 4.03
C GLY A 36 -2.84 10.95 4.66
N TYR A 37 -3.16 9.67 4.47
CA TYR A 37 -2.27 8.57 4.83
C TYR A 37 -0.93 8.63 4.06
N ASP A 38 -0.93 8.95 2.76
CA ASP A 38 0.30 9.08 1.96
C ASP A 38 1.24 10.16 2.50
N GLN A 39 0.70 11.31 2.87
CA GLN A 39 1.48 12.40 3.44
C GLN A 39 2.04 12.06 4.82
N GLY A 40 1.24 11.41 5.67
CA GLY A 40 1.65 11.08 7.05
C GLY A 40 2.56 9.86 7.16
N VAL A 41 2.58 8.94 6.18
CA VAL A 41 3.41 7.73 6.32
C VAL A 41 4.89 8.07 6.42
N PHE A 42 5.35 9.03 5.62
CA PHE A 42 6.77 9.24 5.46
C PHE A 42 7.40 9.97 6.65
N SER A 43 6.61 10.72 7.42
CA SER A 43 7.07 11.38 8.65
C SER A 43 7.56 10.37 9.71
N GLY A 44 6.97 9.17 9.77
CA GLY A 44 7.42 8.09 10.65
C GLY A 44 8.51 7.20 10.03
N VAL A 45 8.48 7.03 8.71
CA VAL A 45 9.49 6.21 8.00
C VAL A 45 10.89 6.80 8.10
N VAL A 46 11.04 8.12 7.97
CA VAL A 46 12.37 8.78 7.95
C VAL A 46 13.13 8.74 9.26
N VAL A 47 12.43 8.53 10.37
CA VAL A 47 13.04 8.47 11.71
C VAL A 47 13.38 7.04 12.13
N THR A 48 13.10 6.03 11.30
CA THR A 48 13.35 4.63 11.62
C THR A 48 14.80 4.26 11.31
N ASP A 49 15.54 3.71 12.29
CA ASP A 49 16.95 3.34 12.13
C ASP A 49 17.17 2.36 10.96
N ASN A 50 16.30 1.35 10.81
CA ASN A 50 16.40 0.39 9.73
C ASN A 50 16.19 1.02 8.32
N PHE A 51 15.40 2.08 8.22
CA PHE A 51 15.23 2.81 6.96
C PHE A 51 16.52 3.56 6.60
N LEU A 52 17.12 4.21 7.60
CA LEU A 52 18.38 4.92 7.45
C LEU A 52 19.52 3.96 7.08
N GLU A 53 19.58 2.79 7.70
CA GLU A 53 20.56 1.75 7.37
C GLU A 53 20.35 1.17 5.96
N THR A 54 19.11 0.83 5.61
CA THR A 54 18.80 0.19 4.31
C THR A 54 19.12 1.09 3.13
N LEU A 55 18.96 2.40 3.28
CA LEU A 55 19.22 3.38 2.21
C LEU A 55 20.60 4.04 2.30
N ASP A 56 21.46 3.57 3.22
CA ASP A 56 22.76 4.15 3.52
C ASP A 56 22.68 5.66 3.81
N LEU A 57 21.78 6.04 4.71
CA LEU A 57 21.50 7.41 5.16
C LEU A 57 21.94 7.67 6.61
N VAL A 58 22.66 6.73 7.24
CA VAL A 58 23.20 6.88 8.60
C VAL A 58 24.35 7.91 8.61
N GLY A 59 24.27 8.94 9.46
CA GLY A 59 25.34 9.91 9.71
C GLY A 59 24.96 11.38 9.45
N SER A 60 25.61 12.30 10.18
CA SER A 60 25.31 13.74 10.20
C SER A 60 25.46 14.47 8.85
N GLY A 61 26.26 13.93 7.93
CA GLY A 61 26.43 14.48 6.58
C GLY A 61 25.34 14.08 5.58
N LYS A 62 24.45 13.13 5.92
CA LYS A 62 23.42 12.59 5.02
C LYS A 62 22.02 13.14 5.27
N THR A 63 21.85 13.99 6.28
CA THR A 63 20.59 14.68 6.60
C THR A 63 20.06 15.51 5.43
N GLN A 64 20.95 16.15 4.65
CA GLN A 64 20.53 16.91 3.48
C GLN A 64 19.91 15.99 2.41
N VAL A 65 20.47 14.81 2.21
CA VAL A 65 19.96 13.81 1.27
C VAL A 65 18.62 13.27 1.75
N LEU A 66 18.47 12.98 3.05
CA LEU A 66 17.21 12.56 3.66
C LEU A 66 16.09 13.60 3.49
N SER A 67 16.40 14.88 3.74
CA SER A 67 15.47 15.99 3.50
C SER A 67 15.11 16.12 2.02
N THR A 68 16.08 15.89 1.12
CA THR A 68 15.84 15.93 -0.33
C THR A 68 14.93 14.79 -0.78
N VAL A 69 15.11 13.57 -0.26
CA VAL A 69 14.20 12.44 -0.50
C VAL A 69 12.79 12.77 -0.05
N THR A 70 12.65 13.53 1.04
CA THR A 70 11.34 13.96 1.54
C THR A 70 10.69 15.01 0.63
N ALA A 71 11.45 16.04 0.24
CA ALA A 71 10.95 17.17 -0.54
C ALA A 71 10.71 16.85 -2.03
N ILE A 72 11.40 15.87 -2.61
CA ILE A 72 11.26 15.55 -4.04
C ILE A 72 9.84 15.08 -4.42
N TYR A 73 9.09 14.58 -3.44
CA TYR A 73 7.69 14.24 -3.61
C TYR A 73 6.85 15.46 -4.03
N ASP A 74 7.10 16.63 -3.44
CA ASP A 74 6.38 17.86 -3.74
C ASP A 74 6.69 18.37 -5.16
N VAL A 75 7.91 18.12 -5.65
CA VAL A 75 8.27 18.36 -7.06
C VAL A 75 7.43 17.47 -7.97
N GLY A 76 7.26 16.19 -7.62
CA GLY A 76 6.34 15.28 -8.32
C GLY A 76 4.90 15.80 -8.31
N CYS A 77 4.40 16.25 -7.16
CA CYS A 77 3.06 16.85 -7.01
C CYS A 77 2.87 18.06 -7.91
N PHE A 78 3.86 18.95 -7.97
CA PHE A 78 3.84 20.13 -8.84
C PHE A 78 3.73 19.74 -10.32
N LEU A 79 4.51 18.75 -10.77
CA LEU A 79 4.43 18.23 -12.14
C LEU A 79 3.07 17.57 -12.41
N GLY A 80 2.55 16.79 -11.47
CA GLY A 80 1.22 16.19 -11.54
C GLY A 80 0.10 17.23 -11.70
N ALA A 81 0.16 18.33 -10.94
CA ALA A 81 -0.78 19.43 -11.04
C ALA A 81 -0.75 20.13 -12.41
N ILE A 82 0.45 20.35 -12.99
CA ILE A 82 0.60 20.89 -14.35
C ILE A 82 -0.01 19.95 -15.41
N LEU A 83 0.22 18.64 -15.27
CA LEU A 83 -0.36 17.63 -16.16
C LEU A 83 -1.89 17.59 -16.07
N ALA A 84 -2.43 17.67 -14.85
CA ALA A 84 -3.88 17.74 -14.63
C ALA A 84 -4.48 19.02 -15.21
N PHE A 85 -3.79 20.16 -15.09
CA PHE A 85 -4.22 21.40 -15.72
C PHE A 85 -4.20 21.30 -17.26
N SER A 86 -3.13 20.75 -17.83
CA SER A 86 -2.93 20.74 -19.29
C SER A 86 -3.78 19.70 -20.03
N PHE A 87 -4.00 18.52 -19.41
CA PHE A 87 -4.67 17.39 -20.04
C PHE A 87 -5.98 16.97 -19.35
N GLY A 88 -6.26 17.47 -18.15
CA GLY A 88 -7.41 17.03 -17.35
C GLY A 88 -8.76 17.39 -17.96
N GLU A 89 -8.87 18.48 -18.72
CA GLU A 89 -10.10 18.81 -19.45
C GLU A 89 -10.39 17.80 -20.57
N ARG A 90 -9.35 17.27 -21.23
CA ARG A 90 -9.49 16.29 -22.32
C ARG A 90 -9.82 14.88 -21.83
N LEU A 91 -9.28 14.50 -20.66
CA LEU A 91 -9.48 13.18 -20.05
C LEU A 91 -10.81 13.09 -19.29
N GLY A 92 -11.30 14.22 -18.78
CA GLY A 92 -12.43 14.29 -17.87
C GLY A 92 -12.06 13.86 -16.44
N ARG A 93 -12.83 14.34 -15.46
CA ARG A 93 -12.51 14.22 -14.02
C ARG A 93 -12.34 12.78 -13.54
N LYS A 94 -13.29 11.90 -13.89
CA LYS A 94 -13.29 10.49 -13.48
C LYS A 94 -12.02 9.76 -13.94
N ASN A 95 -11.63 9.93 -15.21
CA ASN A 95 -10.47 9.24 -15.75
C ASN A 95 -9.16 9.81 -15.20
N SER A 96 -9.10 11.13 -14.98
CA SER A 96 -7.96 11.77 -14.31
C SER A 96 -7.71 11.21 -12.91
N ILE A 97 -8.76 10.99 -12.10
CA ILE A 97 -8.63 10.39 -10.77
C ILE A 97 -8.15 8.93 -10.85
N ILE A 98 -8.68 8.14 -11.80
CA ILE A 98 -8.26 6.74 -11.98
C ILE A 98 -6.77 6.66 -12.36
N TRP A 99 -6.33 7.47 -13.33
CA TRP A 99 -4.92 7.50 -13.75
C TRP A 99 -4.01 8.04 -12.64
N GLY A 100 -4.43 9.08 -11.92
CA GLY A 100 -3.69 9.59 -10.77
C GLY A 100 -3.51 8.54 -9.68
N ALA A 101 -4.58 7.84 -9.30
CA ALA A 101 -4.54 6.74 -8.33
C ALA A 101 -3.65 5.57 -8.80
N ALA A 102 -3.71 5.20 -10.08
CA ALA A 102 -2.87 4.14 -10.65
C ALA A 102 -1.37 4.50 -10.60
N ILE A 103 -1.03 5.73 -11.00
CA ILE A 103 0.36 6.25 -10.94
C ILE A 103 0.85 6.28 -9.48
N MET A 104 -0.01 6.75 -8.56
CA MET A 104 0.30 6.80 -7.13
C MET A 104 0.52 5.40 -6.54
N ALA A 105 -0.26 4.40 -6.95
CA ALA A 105 -0.07 3.01 -6.54
C ALA A 105 1.28 2.44 -7.01
N VAL A 106 1.67 2.70 -8.26
CA VAL A 106 2.99 2.30 -8.79
C VAL A 106 4.11 2.96 -7.99
N GLY A 107 4.02 4.27 -7.73
CA GLY A 107 4.98 4.99 -6.90
C GLY A 107 5.09 4.43 -5.49
N THR A 108 3.96 4.07 -4.87
CA THR A 108 3.91 3.46 -3.53
C THR A 108 4.58 2.08 -3.52
N ILE A 109 4.33 1.24 -4.53
CA ILE A 109 4.96 -0.08 -4.66
C ILE A 109 6.48 0.06 -4.81
N LEU A 110 6.94 0.99 -5.64
CA LEU A 110 8.37 1.26 -5.84
C LEU A 110 9.06 1.68 -4.54
N GLN A 111 8.40 2.52 -3.73
CA GLN A 111 8.94 2.94 -2.44
C GLN A 111 8.93 1.80 -1.42
N ALA A 112 7.84 1.04 -1.31
CA ALA A 112 7.72 -0.07 -0.36
C ALA A 112 8.69 -1.22 -0.65
N SER A 113 9.08 -1.40 -1.92
CA SER A 113 10.04 -2.41 -2.38
C SER A 113 11.47 -1.88 -2.55
N SER A 114 11.75 -0.67 -2.07
CA SER A 114 13.06 -0.05 -2.28
C SER A 114 14.15 -0.62 -1.36
N TYR A 115 15.34 -0.79 -1.96
CA TYR A 115 16.58 -1.19 -1.28
C TYR A 115 17.75 -0.25 -1.61
N ASN A 116 17.51 0.77 -2.43
CA ASN A 116 18.51 1.76 -2.81
C ASN A 116 17.86 3.13 -2.94
N LEU A 117 18.70 4.16 -2.77
CA LEU A 117 18.26 5.55 -2.73
C LEU A 117 17.65 6.01 -4.06
N ALA A 118 18.16 5.55 -5.20
CA ALA A 118 17.66 5.91 -6.53
C ALA A 118 16.21 5.43 -6.75
N GLN A 119 15.90 4.19 -6.38
CA GLN A 119 14.55 3.64 -6.45
C GLN A 119 13.58 4.39 -5.53
N MET A 120 14.05 4.82 -4.35
CA MET A 120 13.27 5.69 -3.46
C MET A 120 12.95 7.03 -4.14
N PHE A 121 13.94 7.71 -4.73
CA PHE A 121 13.74 8.96 -5.46
C PHE A 121 12.73 8.81 -6.60
N VAL A 122 12.87 7.77 -7.41
CA VAL A 122 11.93 7.49 -8.51
C VAL A 122 10.53 7.22 -7.96
N GLY A 123 10.40 6.36 -6.95
CA GLY A 123 9.11 6.06 -6.33
C GLY A 123 8.43 7.30 -5.76
N ARG A 124 9.20 8.24 -5.19
CA ARG A 124 8.69 9.51 -4.66
C ARG A 124 8.17 10.45 -5.75
N VAL A 125 8.93 10.63 -6.83
CA VAL A 125 8.50 11.47 -7.95
C VAL A 125 7.24 10.89 -8.61
N VAL A 126 7.21 9.57 -8.85
CA VAL A 126 6.06 8.90 -9.45
C VAL A 126 4.83 9.00 -8.54
N SER A 127 4.97 8.72 -7.24
CA SER A 127 3.85 8.87 -6.30
C SER A 127 3.35 10.31 -6.22
N GLY A 128 4.28 11.27 -6.22
CA GLY A 128 3.96 12.69 -6.24
C GLY A 128 3.18 13.11 -7.48
N ILE A 129 3.54 12.62 -8.68
CA ILE A 129 2.79 12.93 -9.91
C ILE A 129 1.33 12.45 -9.81
N GLY A 130 1.13 11.21 -9.37
CA GLY A 130 -0.23 10.67 -9.19
C GLY A 130 -1.04 11.47 -8.17
N ASN A 131 -0.39 11.82 -7.06
CA ASN A 131 -0.95 12.63 -5.99
C ASN A 131 -1.35 14.05 -6.45
N GLY A 132 -0.48 14.71 -7.23
CA GLY A 132 -0.73 16.03 -7.80
C GLY A 132 -1.94 16.06 -8.75
N ILE A 133 -2.13 14.97 -9.51
CA ILE A 133 -3.30 14.81 -10.40
C ILE A 133 -4.59 14.64 -9.58
N ASN A 134 -4.56 13.80 -8.54
CA ASN A 134 -5.74 13.53 -7.71
C ASN A 134 -6.16 14.78 -6.93
N THR A 135 -5.22 15.47 -6.27
CA THR A 135 -5.52 16.67 -5.45
C THR A 135 -6.12 17.82 -6.23
N THR A 136 -5.75 18.00 -7.50
CA THR A 136 -6.33 19.03 -8.35
C THR A 136 -7.69 18.63 -8.93
N THR A 137 -8.01 17.33 -9.00
CA THR A 137 -9.18 16.83 -9.70
C THR A 137 -10.32 16.40 -8.78
N ALA A 138 -10.03 15.76 -7.64
CA ALA A 138 -11.03 15.17 -6.75
C ALA A 138 -11.98 16.21 -6.10
N PRO A 139 -11.50 17.35 -5.55
CA PRO A 139 -12.40 18.37 -5.00
C PRO A 139 -13.28 19.02 -6.08
N VAL A 140 -12.70 19.21 -7.27
CA VAL A 140 -13.43 19.74 -8.44
C VAL A 140 -14.53 18.76 -8.86
N TRP A 141 -14.22 17.47 -8.92
CA TRP A 141 -15.21 16.44 -9.24
C TRP A 141 -16.34 16.38 -8.20
N GLN A 142 -16.03 16.50 -6.91
CA GLN A 142 -17.03 16.49 -5.84
C GLN A 142 -17.93 17.74 -5.89
N THR A 143 -17.38 18.91 -6.20
CA THR A 143 -18.17 20.14 -6.35
C THR A 143 -19.03 20.13 -7.61
N GLU A 144 -18.56 19.56 -8.72
CA GLU A 144 -19.32 19.42 -9.97
C GLU A 144 -20.48 18.42 -9.82
N THR A 145 -20.29 17.34 -9.07
CA THR A 145 -21.28 16.26 -8.89
C THR A 145 -22.28 16.50 -7.76
N SER A 146 -21.98 17.42 -6.84
CA SER A 146 -22.88 17.72 -5.71
C SER A 146 -23.79 18.92 -5.97
N THR A 147 -24.99 18.85 -5.38
CA THR A 147 -25.95 19.96 -5.42
C THR A 147 -25.41 21.21 -4.71
N ALA A 148 -25.71 22.40 -5.25
CA ALA A 148 -25.14 23.67 -4.79
C ALA A 148 -25.26 23.93 -3.26
N ARG A 149 -26.34 23.45 -2.63
CA ARG A 149 -26.57 23.56 -1.18
C ARG A 149 -25.56 22.78 -0.32
N TRP A 150 -25.01 21.69 -0.86
CA TRP A 150 -24.16 20.76 -0.12
C TRP A 150 -22.68 20.81 -0.51
N ARG A 151 -22.34 21.42 -1.66
CA ARG A 151 -20.96 21.53 -2.19
C ARG A 151 -19.92 21.89 -1.12
N GLY A 152 -20.11 23.01 -0.43
CA GLY A 152 -19.15 23.47 0.58
C GLY A 152 -18.99 22.51 1.76
N ARG A 153 -20.09 21.94 2.25
CA ARG A 153 -20.07 20.98 3.38
C ARG A 153 -19.35 19.69 3.00
N LEU A 154 -19.52 19.25 1.77
CA LEU A 154 -18.92 18.04 1.24
C LEU A 154 -17.40 18.19 1.04
N VAL A 155 -16.94 19.34 0.53
CA VAL A 155 -15.49 19.64 0.43
C VAL A 155 -14.84 19.78 1.82
N ILE A 156 -15.53 20.37 2.80
CA ILE A 156 -15.02 20.42 4.18
C ILE A 156 -14.91 19.01 4.77
N PHE A 157 -15.92 18.16 4.53
CA PHE A 157 -15.88 16.77 4.98
C PHE A 157 -14.72 16.00 4.34
N GLU A 158 -14.47 16.23 3.05
CA GLU A 158 -13.34 15.69 2.31
C GLU A 158 -11.99 16.09 2.95
N MET A 159 -11.81 17.37 3.34
CA MET A 159 -10.62 17.85 4.07
C MET A 159 -10.50 17.26 5.48
N LEU A 160 -11.62 16.98 6.15
CA LEU A 160 -11.59 16.28 7.45
C LEU A 160 -11.15 14.82 7.31
N MET A 161 -11.57 14.14 6.24
CA MET A 161 -11.18 12.77 5.94
C MET A 161 -9.70 12.66 5.58
N ASN A 162 -9.15 13.69 4.93
CA ASN A 162 -7.72 13.87 4.73
C ASN A 162 -6.94 13.92 6.05
N LEU A 163 -7.35 14.80 6.96
CA LEU A 163 -6.74 14.90 8.28
C LEU A 163 -6.87 13.58 9.08
N ALA A 164 -8.02 12.91 8.98
CA ALA A 164 -8.23 11.62 9.62
C ALA A 164 -7.25 10.55 9.11
N GLY A 165 -6.98 10.50 7.80
CA GLY A 165 -5.98 9.62 7.21
C GLY A 165 -4.56 9.91 7.72
N TYR A 166 -4.20 11.20 7.80
CA TYR A 166 -2.91 11.64 8.35
C TYR A 166 -2.74 11.25 9.82
N CYS A 167 -3.78 11.44 10.64
CA CYS A 167 -3.78 11.02 12.04
C CYS A 167 -3.64 9.50 12.17
N LEU A 168 -4.40 8.73 11.38
CA LEU A 168 -4.42 7.27 11.45
C LEU A 168 -3.03 6.66 11.17
N VAL A 169 -2.33 7.17 10.16
CA VAL A 169 -0.98 6.68 9.86
C VAL A 169 0.04 7.07 10.93
N ASN A 170 -0.07 8.24 11.55
CA ASN A 170 0.81 8.63 12.66
C ASN A 170 0.63 7.72 13.88
N TRP A 171 -0.60 7.30 14.18
CA TRP A 171 -0.84 6.32 15.23
C TRP A 171 -0.27 4.94 14.90
N ILE A 172 -0.34 4.51 13.63
CA ILE A 172 0.29 3.26 13.17
C ILE A 172 1.82 3.36 13.29
N ASN A 173 2.41 4.47 12.84
CA ASN A 173 3.84 4.74 12.95
C ASN A 173 4.29 4.75 14.42
N TYR A 174 3.51 5.36 15.31
CA TYR A 174 3.77 5.34 16.75
C TYR A 174 3.67 3.95 17.35
N GLY A 175 2.66 3.15 16.99
CA GLY A 175 2.53 1.77 17.47
C GLY A 175 3.69 0.87 17.01
N LEU A 176 4.22 1.13 15.81
CA LEU A 176 5.34 0.39 15.25
C LEU A 176 6.71 0.94 15.65
N SER A 177 6.81 2.15 16.20
CA SER A 177 8.08 2.68 16.69
C SER A 177 8.65 1.87 17.87
N PHE A 178 7.78 1.17 18.60
CA PHE A 178 8.18 0.23 19.66
C PHE A 178 8.73 -1.10 19.14
N HIS A 179 8.60 -1.39 17.84
CA HIS A 179 9.08 -2.62 17.21
C HIS A 179 10.21 -2.28 16.22
N GLY A 180 11.42 -2.79 16.48
CA GLY A 180 12.57 -2.57 15.59
C GLY A 180 12.51 -3.35 14.26
N GLY A 181 13.33 -2.96 13.30
CA GLY A 181 13.54 -3.69 12.04
C GLY A 181 12.76 -3.17 10.83
N SER A 182 12.76 -3.95 9.75
CA SER A 182 12.20 -3.53 8.44
C SER A 182 10.69 -3.38 8.43
N VAL A 183 10.00 -3.99 9.40
CA VAL A 183 8.55 -3.91 9.57
C VAL A 183 8.11 -2.50 9.91
N ALA A 184 8.86 -1.76 10.74
CA ALA A 184 8.48 -0.44 11.24
C ALA A 184 8.24 0.58 10.11
N TRP A 185 9.02 0.50 9.02
CA TRP A 185 8.90 1.45 7.92
C TRP A 185 8.24 0.85 6.66
N ARG A 186 8.37 -0.46 6.41
CA ARG A 186 7.73 -1.11 5.25
C ARG A 186 6.25 -1.39 5.47
N PHE A 187 5.86 -1.75 6.69
CA PHE A 187 4.47 -2.08 6.98
C PHE A 187 3.52 -0.89 6.75
N PRO A 188 3.79 0.32 7.28
CA PRO A 188 2.96 1.49 6.99
C PRO A 188 2.90 1.83 5.50
N MET A 189 3.92 1.50 4.71
CA MET A 189 3.88 1.73 3.26
C MET A 189 3.03 0.67 2.52
N ARG A 190 2.98 -0.56 3.06
CA ARG A 190 2.20 -1.69 2.50
C ARG A 190 0.73 -1.68 2.87
N THR A 191 0.33 -1.07 3.98
CA THR A 191 -1.10 -0.93 4.36
C THR A 191 -1.93 -0.24 3.28
N LYS A 192 -1.34 0.70 2.51
CA LYS A 192 -1.98 1.36 1.36
C LYS A 192 -2.38 0.36 0.28
N THR A 193 -1.47 -0.55 -0.10
CA THR A 193 -1.77 -1.58 -1.11
C THR A 193 -2.67 -2.66 -0.54
N ALA A 194 -2.59 -2.96 0.75
CA ALA A 194 -3.52 -3.86 1.43
C ALA A 194 -4.96 -3.32 1.45
N ALA A 195 -5.15 -2.02 1.64
CA ALA A 195 -6.45 -1.37 1.56
C ALA A 195 -7.04 -1.43 0.14
N VAL A 196 -6.23 -1.18 -0.89
CA VAL A 196 -6.64 -1.33 -2.30
C VAL A 196 -6.98 -2.79 -2.63
N SER A 197 -6.18 -3.74 -2.13
CA SER A 197 -6.45 -5.19 -2.29
C SER A 197 -7.76 -5.59 -1.61
N THR A 198 -8.03 -5.07 -0.42
CA THR A 198 -9.27 -5.31 0.33
C THR A 198 -10.48 -4.70 -0.40
N ALA A 199 -10.37 -3.45 -0.84
CA ALA A 199 -11.43 -2.80 -1.63
C ALA A 199 -11.70 -3.54 -2.95
N THR A 200 -10.65 -3.97 -3.65
CA THR A 200 -10.76 -4.80 -4.85
C THR A 200 -11.44 -6.12 -4.55
N ASN A 201 -11.08 -6.79 -3.44
CA ASN A 201 -11.73 -8.03 -3.01
C ASN A 201 -13.24 -7.85 -2.79
N TRP A 202 -13.65 -6.79 -2.08
CA TRP A 202 -15.08 -6.51 -1.85
C TRP A 202 -15.82 -6.10 -3.12
N ILE A 203 -15.21 -5.30 -4.00
CA ILE A 203 -15.80 -4.93 -5.30
C ILE A 203 -15.96 -6.15 -6.19
N THR A 204 -14.95 -7.03 -6.26
CA THR A 204 -15.03 -8.28 -7.01
C THR A 204 -16.12 -9.19 -6.43
N ASN A 205 -16.22 -9.32 -5.10
CA ASN A 205 -17.31 -10.06 -4.46
C ASN A 205 -18.69 -9.50 -4.83
N PHE A 206 -18.84 -8.17 -4.85
CA PHE A 206 -20.08 -7.51 -5.25
C PHE A 206 -20.43 -7.78 -6.73
N VAL A 207 -19.46 -7.63 -7.64
CA VAL A 207 -19.66 -7.93 -9.06
C VAL A 207 -20.03 -9.40 -9.28
N VAL A 208 -19.39 -10.32 -8.58
CA VAL A 208 -19.74 -11.75 -8.63
C VAL A 208 -21.17 -11.97 -8.10
N ALA A 209 -21.55 -11.31 -7.00
CA ALA A 209 -22.90 -11.43 -6.44
C ALA A 209 -24.00 -10.93 -7.40
N GLU A 210 -23.75 -9.87 -8.16
CA GLU A 210 -24.69 -9.32 -9.16
C GLU A 210 -24.75 -10.15 -10.45
N ILE A 211 -23.61 -10.69 -10.92
CA ILE A 211 -23.55 -11.53 -12.12
C ILE A 211 -24.15 -12.91 -11.87
N THR A 212 -24.06 -13.43 -10.65
CA THR A 212 -24.45 -14.80 -10.30
C THR A 212 -25.92 -15.11 -10.61
N PRO A 213 -26.91 -14.29 -10.22
CA PRO A 213 -28.32 -14.52 -10.58
C PRO A 213 -28.56 -14.57 -12.09
N ILE A 214 -27.96 -13.65 -12.84
CA ILE A 214 -28.10 -13.56 -14.31
C ILE A 214 -27.40 -14.76 -14.97
N GLY A 215 -26.24 -15.15 -14.45
CA GLY A 215 -25.47 -16.31 -14.91
C GLY A 215 -26.21 -17.63 -14.68
N ILE A 216 -26.81 -17.83 -13.51
CA ILE A 216 -27.60 -19.03 -13.21
C ILE A 216 -28.87 -19.10 -14.07
N GLN A 217 -29.54 -17.96 -14.31
CA GLN A 217 -30.75 -17.94 -15.16
C GLN A 217 -30.47 -18.21 -16.64
N SER A 218 -29.30 -17.80 -17.15
CA SER A 218 -28.95 -17.92 -18.56
C SER A 218 -28.19 -19.20 -18.91
N LEU A 219 -27.36 -19.69 -18.00
CA LEU A 219 -26.44 -20.81 -18.25
C LEU A 219 -26.73 -22.03 -17.36
N GLU A 220 -27.67 -21.91 -16.42
CA GLU A 220 -28.08 -22.97 -15.48
C GLU A 220 -26.87 -23.63 -14.81
N TRP A 221 -26.73 -24.95 -14.93
CA TRP A 221 -25.63 -25.72 -14.34
C TRP A 221 -24.26 -25.41 -14.97
N LYS A 222 -24.23 -24.87 -16.20
CA LYS A 222 -22.97 -24.55 -16.89
C LYS A 222 -22.26 -23.34 -16.27
N PHE A 223 -22.99 -22.47 -15.56
CA PHE A 223 -22.38 -21.36 -14.82
C PHE A 223 -21.39 -21.85 -13.75
N TYR A 224 -21.69 -22.98 -13.10
CA TYR A 224 -20.82 -23.58 -12.10
C TYR A 224 -19.51 -24.11 -12.69
N ILE A 225 -19.49 -24.52 -13.96
CA ILE A 225 -18.27 -24.97 -14.66
C ILE A 225 -17.24 -23.84 -14.70
N ILE A 226 -17.66 -22.58 -14.84
CA ILE A 226 -16.78 -21.42 -14.83
C ILE A 226 -16.03 -21.36 -13.50
N TRP A 227 -16.75 -21.46 -12.37
CA TRP A 227 -16.15 -21.50 -11.03
C TRP A 227 -15.24 -22.71 -10.82
N THR A 228 -15.61 -23.88 -11.34
CA THR A 228 -14.77 -25.09 -11.29
C THR A 228 -13.47 -24.90 -12.07
N VAL A 229 -13.52 -24.32 -13.27
CA VAL A 229 -12.34 -24.07 -14.11
C VAL A 229 -11.43 -23.02 -13.48
N PHE A 230 -11.98 -21.92 -12.94
CA PHE A 230 -11.17 -20.91 -12.24
C PHE A 230 -10.49 -21.47 -10.98
N ASN A 231 -11.19 -22.28 -10.18
CA ASN A 231 -10.57 -22.96 -9.03
C ASN A 231 -9.50 -23.98 -9.47
N ALA A 232 -9.80 -24.78 -10.49
CA ALA A 232 -8.86 -25.78 -11.00
C ALA A 232 -7.61 -25.14 -11.62
N ALA A 233 -7.74 -23.97 -12.24
CA ALA A 233 -6.61 -23.21 -12.78
C ALA A 233 -5.71 -22.61 -11.69
N PHE A 234 -6.23 -22.37 -10.48
CA PHE A 234 -5.42 -21.94 -9.33
C PHE A 234 -4.59 -23.06 -8.71
N LEU A 235 -5.03 -24.33 -8.80
CA LEU A 235 -4.29 -25.48 -8.26
C LEU A 235 -2.86 -25.62 -8.80
N PRO A 236 -2.58 -25.57 -10.12
CA PRO A 236 -1.21 -25.62 -10.61
C PRO A 236 -0.42 -24.38 -10.20
N VAL A 237 -1.05 -23.20 -10.09
CA VAL A 237 -0.36 -21.98 -9.64
C VAL A 237 0.12 -22.13 -8.19
N ILE A 238 -0.73 -22.63 -7.30
CA ILE A 238 -0.36 -22.90 -5.91
C ILE A 238 0.73 -23.98 -5.87
N TYR A 239 0.55 -25.07 -6.62
CA TYR A 239 1.50 -26.18 -6.62
C TYR A 239 2.90 -25.77 -7.10
N PHE A 240 3.01 -24.97 -8.16
CA PHE A 240 4.30 -24.63 -8.74
C PHE A 240 4.98 -23.41 -8.10
N PHE A 241 4.23 -22.43 -7.58
CA PHE A 241 4.79 -21.12 -7.23
C PHE A 241 4.71 -20.77 -5.74
N TYR A 242 3.90 -21.45 -4.93
CA TYR A 242 3.69 -21.05 -3.53
C TYR A 242 4.63 -21.84 -2.61
N PRO A 243 5.52 -21.17 -1.85
CA PRO A 243 6.29 -21.82 -0.80
C PRO A 243 5.43 -22.10 0.43
N GLU A 244 5.74 -23.20 1.11
CA GLU A 244 5.21 -23.56 2.41
C GLU A 244 5.70 -22.56 3.47
N THR A 245 4.75 -22.02 4.23
CA THR A 245 4.98 -20.96 5.22
C THR A 245 4.72 -21.42 6.65
N ALA A 246 4.17 -22.62 6.84
CA ALA A 246 3.96 -23.21 8.14
C ALA A 246 5.27 -23.29 8.94
N ASN A 247 5.22 -22.87 10.21
CA ASN A 247 6.35 -22.85 11.14
C ASN A 247 7.57 -22.03 10.67
N ARG A 248 7.38 -21.08 9.76
CA ARG A 248 8.39 -20.09 9.36
C ARG A 248 8.19 -18.78 10.10
N ARG A 249 9.29 -18.14 10.46
CA ARG A 249 9.25 -16.74 10.87
C ARG A 249 9.33 -15.81 9.66
N LEU A 250 8.94 -14.56 9.84
CA LEU A 250 8.98 -13.56 8.76
C LEU A 250 10.42 -13.34 8.27
N GLU A 251 11.40 -13.41 9.17
CA GLU A 251 12.82 -13.28 8.85
C GLU A 251 13.32 -14.46 7.99
N ASP A 252 12.83 -15.68 8.24
CA ASP A 252 13.18 -16.87 7.46
C ASP A 252 12.71 -16.74 6.00
N MET A 253 11.51 -16.19 5.81
CA MET A 253 10.94 -15.95 4.48
C MET A 253 11.68 -14.82 3.76
N ASP A 254 12.02 -13.73 4.45
CA ASP A 254 12.79 -12.63 3.84
C ASP A 254 14.20 -13.12 3.44
N ALA A 255 14.85 -13.93 4.27
CA ALA A 255 16.13 -14.56 3.96
C ALA A 255 16.04 -15.53 2.77
N TYR A 256 14.96 -16.32 2.69
CA TYR A 256 14.68 -17.18 1.54
C TYR A 256 14.60 -16.37 0.24
N TYR A 257 13.80 -15.30 0.19
CA TYR A 257 13.65 -14.49 -1.02
C TYR A 257 14.93 -13.71 -1.40
N ARG A 258 15.76 -13.34 -0.43
CA ARG A 258 17.08 -12.72 -0.68
C ARG A 258 18.10 -13.68 -1.28
N SER A 259 17.90 -15.00 -1.11
CA SER A 259 18.79 -16.04 -1.65
C SER A 259 18.57 -16.37 -3.14
N ASN A 260 17.73 -15.58 -3.84
CA ASN A 260 17.35 -15.76 -5.24
C ASN A 260 16.79 -17.16 -5.55
N PRO A 261 15.69 -17.57 -4.91
CA PRO A 261 15.12 -18.89 -5.08
C PRO A 261 14.53 -19.07 -6.49
N PRO A 262 14.44 -20.31 -6.99
CA PRO A 262 13.81 -20.58 -8.27
C PRO A 262 12.33 -20.17 -8.25
N LEU A 263 11.85 -19.61 -9.38
CA LEU A 263 10.44 -19.23 -9.54
C LEU A 263 9.49 -20.43 -9.36
N ILE A 264 9.96 -21.61 -9.74
CA ILE A 264 9.25 -22.88 -9.56
C ILE A 264 9.75 -23.51 -8.25
N VAL A 265 8.87 -23.55 -7.26
CA VAL A 265 9.17 -23.86 -5.86
C VAL A 265 9.24 -25.37 -5.59
N ILE A 266 8.63 -26.20 -6.44
CA ILE A 266 8.53 -27.66 -6.24
C ILE A 266 9.87 -28.39 -6.11
N ASN A 267 10.94 -27.79 -6.67
CA ASN A 267 12.26 -28.40 -6.67
C ASN A 267 13.11 -27.94 -5.47
N ASP A 268 12.59 -27.03 -4.64
CA ASP A 268 13.28 -26.53 -3.47
C ASP A 268 12.75 -27.24 -2.20
N PRO A 269 13.53 -28.17 -1.61
CA PRO A 269 13.13 -28.90 -0.41
C PRO A 269 12.94 -27.98 0.81
N ASP A 270 13.67 -26.85 0.87
CA ASP A 270 13.53 -25.87 1.94
C ASP A 270 12.30 -24.98 1.76
N ALA A 271 11.70 -24.95 0.57
CA ALA A 271 10.52 -24.14 0.30
C ALA A 271 9.22 -24.93 0.40
N ILE A 272 9.25 -26.26 0.26
CA ILE A 272 8.07 -27.13 0.41
C ILE A 272 7.96 -27.77 1.79
N SER A 273 8.98 -27.63 2.65
CA SER A 273 9.00 -28.23 3.98
C SER A 273 8.12 -27.48 4.99
N VAL A 274 7.17 -28.20 5.57
CA VAL A 274 6.31 -27.78 6.71
C VAL A 274 7.09 -27.59 8.00
N LYS A 275 8.20 -28.33 8.17
CA LYS A 275 9.11 -28.15 9.30
C LYS A 275 10.10 -27.04 8.96
N ARG A 276 10.40 -26.18 9.94
CA ARG A 276 11.43 -25.15 9.81
C ARG A 276 12.79 -25.82 9.50
N PRO A 277 13.44 -25.50 8.36
CA PRO A 277 14.73 -26.05 7.99
C PRO A 277 15.80 -25.67 9.01
N LEU A 278 16.70 -26.62 9.26
CA LEU A 278 17.76 -26.50 10.26
C LEU A 278 18.65 -25.28 10.05
N LYS A 279 18.87 -24.87 8.79
CA LYS A 279 19.68 -23.69 8.45
C LYS A 279 19.17 -22.40 9.12
N TYR A 280 17.86 -22.24 9.25
CA TYR A 280 17.26 -21.07 9.88
C TYR A 280 17.35 -21.12 11.40
N ILE A 281 17.24 -22.31 11.99
CA ILE A 281 17.39 -22.53 13.43
C ILE A 281 18.84 -22.29 13.84
N GLN A 282 19.80 -22.82 13.08
CA GLN A 282 21.23 -22.65 13.33
C GLN A 282 21.67 -21.19 13.19
N HIS A 283 21.15 -20.48 12.19
CA HIS A 283 21.43 -19.05 12.03
C HIS A 283 20.93 -18.24 13.23
N GLU A 284 19.73 -18.54 13.73
CA GLU A 284 19.18 -17.90 14.93
C GLU A 284 20.00 -18.22 16.19
N ASP A 285 20.40 -19.48 16.39
CA ASP A 285 21.24 -19.88 17.52
C ASP A 285 22.61 -19.19 17.48
N GLU A 286 23.17 -18.96 16.28
CA GLU A 286 24.44 -18.25 16.10
C GLU A 286 24.30 -16.75 16.40
N GLU A 287 23.22 -16.11 15.94
CA GLU A 287 22.87 -14.73 16.28
C GLU A 287 22.71 -14.57 17.80
N LEU A 288 21.93 -15.43 18.46
CA LEU A 288 21.73 -15.44 19.91
C LEU A 288 23.05 -15.59 20.68
N ARG A 289 23.95 -16.46 20.22
CA ARG A 289 25.30 -16.62 20.81
C ARG A 289 26.13 -15.35 20.65
N LYS A 290 26.10 -14.69 19.49
CA LYS A 290 26.82 -13.43 19.25
C LYS A 290 26.29 -12.31 20.14
N THR A 291 24.97 -12.17 20.26
CA THR A 291 24.34 -11.17 21.12
C THR A 291 24.64 -11.42 22.59
N THR A 292 24.62 -12.69 23.03
CA THR A 292 24.96 -13.07 24.42
C THR A 292 26.44 -12.83 24.72
N ALA A 293 27.33 -13.13 23.78
CA ALA A 293 28.77 -12.87 23.94
C ALA A 293 29.11 -11.37 23.97
N HIS A 294 28.46 -10.55 23.14
CA HIS A 294 28.62 -9.10 23.17
C HIS A 294 27.99 -8.46 24.43
N GLY A 295 26.82 -8.94 24.85
CA GLY A 295 26.18 -8.51 26.10
C GLY A 295 27.00 -8.85 27.33
N GLY A 296 27.58 -10.06 27.38
CA GLY A 296 28.48 -10.50 28.45
C GLY A 296 29.80 -9.72 28.48
N ALA A 297 30.38 -9.41 27.31
CA ALA A 297 31.58 -8.58 27.21
C ALA A 297 31.35 -7.12 27.65
N ASN A 298 30.17 -6.56 27.37
CA ASN A 298 29.82 -5.22 27.83
C ASN A 298 29.52 -5.19 29.34
N LEU A 299 28.89 -6.23 29.90
CA LEU A 299 28.70 -6.36 31.35
C LEU A 299 30.06 -6.49 32.06
N SER A 300 30.96 -7.32 31.56
CA SER A 300 32.33 -7.47 32.09
C SER A 300 33.13 -6.17 32.04
N LYS A 301 33.04 -5.39 30.95
CA LYS A 301 33.70 -4.07 30.87
C LYS A 301 33.06 -3.03 31.81
N THR A 302 31.76 -3.13 32.03
CA THR A 302 31.04 -2.23 32.94
C THR A 302 31.41 -2.54 34.39
N ASP A 303 31.56 -3.84 34.74
CA ASP A 303 32.04 -4.29 36.05
C ASP A 303 33.52 -3.93 36.28
N GLU A 304 34.40 -4.08 35.27
CA GLU A 304 35.80 -3.63 35.37
C GLU A 304 35.89 -2.10 35.55
N GLN A 305 35.11 -1.31 34.80
CA GLN A 305 35.08 0.15 34.94
C GLN A 305 34.46 0.63 36.26
N THR A 306 33.52 -0.12 36.86
CA THR A 306 32.97 0.23 38.18
C THR A 306 33.95 -0.10 39.32
N VAL A 307 34.83 -1.09 39.14
CA VAL A 307 35.86 -1.42 40.14
C VAL A 307 37.04 -0.44 40.09
N GLU A 308 37.46 0.04 38.92
CA GLU A 308 38.54 1.03 38.79
C GLU A 308 38.19 2.44 39.32
N HIS A 309 36.90 2.76 39.49
CA HIS A 309 36.45 4.05 40.01
C HIS A 309 36.22 4.10 41.54
N VAL A 310 36.61 3.04 42.28
CA VAL A 310 36.37 2.91 43.73
C VAL A 310 37.66 2.85 44.58
N GLU A 311 38.85 2.99 43.98
CA GLU A 311 40.12 3.25 44.71
C GLU A 311 40.57 4.71 44.60
#